data_AF-A0A4R1QWR6-F1
#
_entry.id   AF-A0A4R1QWR6-F1
#
_cell.length_a   1.000
_cell.length_b   1.000
_cell.length_c   1.000
_cell.angle_alpha   90.00
_cell.angle_beta   90.00
_cell.angle_gamma   90.00
#
_symmetry.space_group_name_H-M   'P 1'
#
loop_
_entity.id
_entity.type
_entity.pdbx_description
1 polymer ?
#
loop_
_entity_poly.entity_id
_entity_poly.type
_entity_poly.pdbx_seq_one_letter_code
_entity_poly.pdbx_strand_id
1 'polypeptide(L)'
;MSRAGKHECLLRKQRILEQIAANTETQSRFIRRREMRGIRRLLRERAALIEELAAVDRDLTETGDERSEAGMADVIRAVAAQQAAVLERSDSVLREAQAERERIGAEMRKIRMQRQLMRKYEARWAPLTRGNRLNAKG
;
A
#
# COMPACT_ATOMS: atom_id res chain seq x y z
N MET A 1 -3.63 -34.20 9.61
CA MET A 1 -2.83 -33.37 10.56
C MET A 1 -3.36 -33.57 11.97
N SER A 2 -2.50 -33.67 12.98
CA SER A 2 -2.93 -33.87 14.37
C SER A 2 -3.66 -32.63 14.93
N ARG A 3 -4.44 -32.79 16.01
CA ARG A 3 -5.09 -31.67 16.72
C ARG A 3 -4.07 -30.58 17.12
N ALA A 4 -2.85 -30.99 17.50
CA ALA A 4 -1.74 -30.08 17.79
C ALA A 4 -1.25 -29.34 16.54
N GLY A 5 -1.14 -30.02 15.39
CA GLY A 5 -0.76 -29.40 14.12
C GLY A 5 -1.78 -28.37 13.62
N LYS A 6 -3.09 -28.64 13.74
CA LYS A 6 -4.14 -27.66 13.37
C LYS A 6 -4.09 -26.42 14.25
N HIS A 7 -3.86 -26.59 15.56
CA HIS A 7 -3.69 -25.47 16.48
C HIS A 7 -2.44 -24.64 16.15
N GLU A 8 -1.32 -25.28 15.81
CA GLU A 8 -0.10 -24.59 15.39
C GLU A 8 -0.30 -23.78 14.10
N CYS A 9 -0.99 -24.33 13.09
CA CYS A 9 -1.36 -23.60 11.87
C CYS A 9 -2.25 -22.38 12.17
N LEU A 10 -3.23 -22.50 13.08
CA LEU A 10 -4.08 -21.38 13.47
C LEU A 10 -3.29 -20.27 14.19
N LEU A 11 -2.38 -20.64 15.09
CA LEU A 11 -1.48 -19.68 15.74
C LEU A 11 -0.54 -19.00 14.72
N ARG A 12 -0.03 -19.75 13.76
CA ARG A 12 0.79 -19.20 12.67
C ARG A 12 -0.02 -18.22 11.82
N LYS A 13 -1.25 -18.58 11.44
CA LYS A 13 -2.19 -17.71 10.74
C LYS A 13 -2.42 -16.41 11.51
N GLN A 14 -2.63 -16.49 12.82
CA GLN A 14 -2.81 -15.31 13.68
C GLN A 14 -1.59 -14.39 13.64
N ARG A 15 -0.37 -14.92 13.79
CA ARG A 15 0.88 -14.13 13.73
C ARG A 15 1.06 -13.43 12.39
N ILE A 16 0.76 -14.11 11.29
CA ILE A 16 0.84 -13.52 9.94
C ILE A 16 -0.16 -12.36 9.83
N LEU A 17 -1.40 -12.52 10.32
CA LEU A 17 -2.40 -11.45 10.34
C LEU A 17 -1.95 -10.23 11.18
N GLU A 18 -1.30 -10.45 12.32
CA GLU A 18 -0.71 -9.38 13.14
C GLU A 18 0.40 -8.63 12.39
N GLN A 19 1.27 -9.35 11.68
CA GLN A 19 2.31 -8.74 10.85
C GLN A 19 1.73 -7.93 9.69
N ILE A 20 0.67 -8.44 9.02
CA ILE A 20 -0.04 -7.70 7.97
C ILE A 20 -0.68 -6.43 8.56
N ALA A 21 -1.27 -6.51 9.76
CA ALA A 21 -1.84 -5.36 10.44
C ALA A 21 -0.79 -4.29 10.75
N ALA A 22 0.37 -4.68 11.31
CA ALA A 22 1.48 -3.77 11.60
C ALA A 22 2.06 -3.13 10.33
N ASN A 23 2.20 -3.90 9.26
CA ASN A 23 2.63 -3.40 7.96
C ASN A 23 1.62 -2.38 7.40
N THR A 24 0.32 -2.68 7.49
CA THR A 24 -0.77 -1.78 7.04
C THR A 24 -0.75 -0.45 7.79
N GLU A 25 -0.55 -0.47 9.11
CA GLU A 25 -0.40 0.75 9.93
C GLU A 25 0.82 1.58 9.50
N THR A 26 1.94 0.92 9.18
CA THR A 26 3.14 1.61 8.70
C THR A 26 2.91 2.21 7.31
N GLN A 27 2.20 1.52 6.42
CA GLN A 27 1.80 2.05 5.11
C GLN A 27 0.95 3.33 5.26
N SER A 28 -0.04 3.33 6.15
CA SER A 28 -0.85 4.54 6.43
C SER A 28 0.02 5.72 6.85
N ARG A 29 0.97 5.50 7.78
CA ARG A 29 1.89 6.56 8.23
C ARG A 29 2.74 7.10 7.08
N PHE A 30 3.27 6.23 6.22
CA PHE A 30 4.09 6.65 5.08
C PHE A 30 3.27 7.41 4.04
N ILE A 31 2.01 7.01 3.80
CA ILE A 31 1.09 7.74 2.93
C ILE A 31 0.86 9.16 3.47
N ARG A 32 0.51 9.28 4.75
CA ARG A 32 0.27 10.57 5.40
C ARG A 32 1.49 11.48 5.38
N ARG A 33 2.71 10.91 5.49
CA ARG A 33 3.98 11.65 5.42
C ARG A 33 4.53 11.85 4.01
N ARG A 34 3.87 11.32 2.98
CA ARG A 34 4.34 11.33 1.58
C ARG A 34 5.68 10.61 1.36
N GLU A 35 6.01 9.64 2.21
CA GLU A 35 7.25 8.87 2.19
C GLU A 35 7.20 7.71 1.19
N MET A 36 7.05 8.02 -0.10
CA MET A 36 6.77 7.02 -1.15
C MET A 36 7.89 5.99 -1.39
N ARG A 37 9.13 6.32 -1.04
CA ARG A 37 10.27 5.38 -1.20
C ARG A 37 10.17 4.18 -0.27
N GLY A 38 9.73 4.40 0.97
CA GLY A 38 9.60 3.34 1.98
C GLY A 38 8.42 2.39 1.71
N ILE A 39 7.39 2.87 1.03
CA ILE A 39 6.16 2.08 0.75
C ILE A 39 6.45 0.85 -0.12
N ARG A 40 7.35 0.94 -1.10
CA ARG A 40 7.66 -0.20 -1.98
C ARG A 40 8.18 -1.41 -1.22
N ARG A 41 9.01 -1.18 -0.20
CA ARG A 41 9.52 -2.24 0.66
C ARG A 41 8.38 -2.88 1.45
N LEU A 42 7.53 -2.06 2.07
CA LEU A 42 6.37 -2.53 2.83
C LEU A 42 5.39 -3.34 1.97
N LEU A 43 5.17 -2.96 0.71
CA LEU A 43 4.31 -3.69 -0.23
C LEU A 43 4.89 -5.07 -0.58
N ARG A 44 6.22 -5.18 -0.74
CA ARG A 44 6.87 -6.48 -0.99
C ARG A 44 6.78 -7.39 0.24
N GLU A 45 7.06 -6.85 1.42
CA GLU A 45 6.91 -7.58 2.69
C GLU A 45 5.46 -8.06 2.86
N ARG A 46 4.48 -7.20 2.59
CA ARG A 46 3.06 -7.55 2.62
C ARG A 46 2.70 -8.64 1.61
N ALA A 47 3.23 -8.58 0.39
CA ALA A 47 3.00 -9.63 -0.61
C ALA A 47 3.52 -10.99 -0.12
N ALA A 48 4.72 -11.04 0.45
CA ALA A 48 5.27 -12.27 1.03
C ALA A 48 4.40 -12.82 2.17
N LEU A 49 3.87 -11.94 3.04
CA LEU A 49 2.95 -12.35 4.12
C LEU A 49 1.62 -12.89 3.58
N ILE A 50 1.10 -12.35 2.47
CA ILE A 50 -0.12 -12.86 1.83
C ILE A 50 0.12 -14.26 1.25
N GLU A 51 1.26 -14.48 0.60
CA GLU A 51 1.64 -15.82 0.10
C GLU A 51 1.80 -16.82 1.25
N GLU A 52 2.41 -16.39 2.36
CA GLU A 52 2.53 -17.24 3.55
C GLU A 52 1.16 -17.57 4.16
N LEU A 53 0.27 -16.58 4.24
CA LEU A 53 -1.10 -16.77 4.71
C LEU A 53 -1.86 -17.77 3.83
N ALA A 54 -1.71 -17.66 2.51
CA ALA A 54 -2.32 -18.56 1.54
C ALA A 54 -1.77 -19.99 1.63
N ALA A 55 -0.49 -20.16 1.99
CA ALA A 55 0.08 -21.48 2.29
C ALA A 55 -0.55 -22.09 3.55
N VAL A 56 -0.65 -21.31 4.64
CA VAL A 56 -1.28 -21.79 5.88
C VAL A 56 -2.76 -22.12 5.69
N ASP A 57 -3.48 -21.34 4.88
CA ASP A 57 -4.88 -21.61 4.57
C ASP A 57 -5.08 -22.92 3.79
N ARG A 58 -4.16 -23.26 2.87
CA ARG A 58 -4.15 -24.56 2.18
C ARG A 58 -3.90 -25.70 3.15
N ASP A 59 -2.91 -25.59 4.02
CA ASP A 59 -2.61 -26.60 5.04
C ASP A 59 -3.83 -26.87 5.97
N LEU A 60 -4.58 -25.81 6.28
CA LEU A 60 -5.81 -25.88 7.09
C LEU A 60 -7.00 -26.50 6.35
N THR A 61 -7.11 -26.33 5.03
CA THR A 61 -8.23 -26.87 4.22
C THR A 61 -8.03 -28.33 3.84
N GLU A 62 -6.80 -28.76 3.54
CA GLU A 62 -6.48 -30.15 3.15
C GLU A 62 -6.73 -31.17 4.28
N THR A 63 -6.99 -30.70 5.50
CA THR A 63 -7.03 -31.51 6.72
C THR A 63 -8.40 -31.58 7.39
N GLY A 64 -9.47 -31.30 6.63
CA GLY A 64 -10.88 -31.21 7.04
C GLY A 64 -11.42 -32.35 7.91
N ASP A 65 -11.09 -32.32 9.20
CA ASP A 65 -11.64 -33.18 10.23
C ASP A 65 -12.54 -32.35 11.15
N GLU A 66 -13.86 -32.43 10.90
CA GLU A 66 -14.91 -31.67 11.57
C GLU A 66 -14.94 -31.89 13.09
N ARG A 67 -14.50 -33.07 13.56
CA ARG A 67 -14.41 -33.39 15.01
C ARG A 67 -13.34 -32.57 15.75
N SER A 68 -12.34 -32.07 15.04
CA SER A 68 -11.27 -31.24 15.60
C SER A 68 -11.72 -29.79 15.87
N GLU A 69 -12.83 -29.35 15.25
CA GLU A 69 -13.25 -27.94 15.26
C GLU A 69 -13.98 -27.51 16.53
N ALA A 70 -14.75 -28.41 17.15
CA ALA A 70 -15.52 -28.10 18.35
C ALA A 70 -14.65 -27.60 19.52
N GLY A 71 -13.42 -28.12 19.63
CA GLY A 71 -12.46 -27.71 20.67
C GLY A 71 -11.57 -26.52 20.31
N MET A 72 -11.73 -25.93 19.12
CA MET A 72 -10.94 -24.79 18.63
C MET A 72 -11.81 -23.63 18.13
N ALA A 73 -13.13 -23.70 18.34
CA ALA A 73 -14.09 -22.72 17.84
C ALA A 73 -13.74 -21.28 18.25
N ASP A 74 -13.25 -21.06 19.47
CA ASP A 74 -12.83 -19.74 19.94
C ASP A 74 -11.63 -19.19 19.16
N VAL A 75 -10.63 -20.03 18.91
CA VAL A 75 -9.43 -19.64 18.15
C VAL A 75 -9.80 -19.35 16.70
N ILE A 76 -10.65 -20.18 16.09
CA ILE A 76 -11.15 -19.97 14.73
C ILE A 76 -11.92 -18.65 14.63
N ARG A 77 -12.81 -18.37 15.58
CA ARG A 77 -13.55 -17.09 15.65
C ARG A 77 -12.62 -15.89 15.82
N ALA A 78 -11.62 -15.99 16.70
CA ALA A 78 -10.65 -14.92 16.92
C ALA A 78 -9.84 -14.63 15.64
N VAL A 79 -9.38 -15.67 14.95
CA VAL A 79 -8.67 -15.54 13.66
C VAL A 79 -9.57 -14.91 12.59
N ALA A 80 -10.84 -15.32 12.51
CA ALA A 80 -11.79 -14.75 11.56
C ALA A 80 -12.06 -13.26 11.84
N ALA A 81 -12.25 -12.89 13.10
CA ALA A 81 -12.41 -11.49 13.51
C ALA A 81 -11.19 -10.65 13.16
N GLN A 82 -9.99 -11.17 13.40
CA GLN A 82 -8.73 -10.50 13.06
C GLN A 82 -8.58 -10.33 11.54
N GLN A 83 -8.96 -11.35 10.76
CA GLN A 83 -8.94 -11.29 9.31
C GLN A 83 -9.88 -10.20 8.77
N ALA A 84 -11.10 -10.09 9.32
CA ALA A 84 -12.03 -9.02 8.99
C ALA A 84 -11.46 -7.64 9.32
N ALA A 85 -10.85 -7.47 10.50
CA ALA A 85 -10.22 -6.22 10.91
C ALA A 85 -9.04 -5.83 10.00
N VAL A 86 -8.23 -6.80 9.57
CA VAL A 86 -7.13 -6.57 8.61
C VAL A 86 -7.69 -6.09 7.27
N LEU A 87 -8.76 -6.71 6.76
CA LEU A 87 -9.38 -6.31 5.50
C LEU A 87 -9.93 -4.88 5.56
N GLU A 88 -10.66 -4.55 6.62
CA GLU A 88 -11.22 -3.20 6.82
C GLU A 88 -10.12 -2.13 6.87
N ARG A 89 -9.05 -2.37 7.64
CA ARG A 89 -7.91 -1.45 7.70
C ARG A 89 -7.21 -1.31 6.35
N SER A 90 -7.11 -2.40 5.60
CA SER A 90 -6.49 -2.39 4.27
C SER A 90 -7.26 -1.54 3.28
N ASP A 91 -8.58 -1.67 3.28
CA ASP A 91 -9.48 -0.86 2.46
C ASP A 91 -9.39 0.63 2.85
N SER A 92 -9.34 0.93 4.15
CA SER A 92 -9.11 2.30 4.65
C SER A 92 -7.80 2.89 4.12
N VAL A 93 -6.69 2.14 4.19
CA VAL A 93 -5.38 2.58 3.68
C VAL A 93 -5.39 2.81 2.16
N LEU A 94 -6.12 1.99 1.40
CA LEU A 94 -6.29 2.19 -0.04
C LEU A 94 -7.01 3.52 -0.35
N ARG A 95 -8.07 3.82 0.40
CA ARG A 95 -8.79 5.10 0.27
C ARG A 95 -7.89 6.28 0.64
N GLU A 96 -7.10 6.18 1.71
CA GLU A 96 -6.11 7.20 2.09
C GLU A 96 -5.09 7.43 0.98
N ALA A 97 -4.54 6.35 0.40
CA ALA A 97 -3.58 6.42 -0.70
C ALA A 97 -4.18 7.10 -1.94
N GLN A 98 -5.43 6.78 -2.28
CA GLN A 98 -6.13 7.40 -3.40
C GLN A 98 -6.34 8.89 -3.19
N ALA A 99 -6.82 9.28 -2.00
CA ALA A 99 -7.00 10.68 -1.66
C ALA A 99 -5.69 11.47 -1.74
N GLU A 100 -4.59 10.90 -1.25
CA GLU A 100 -3.28 11.56 -1.31
C GLU A 100 -2.76 11.67 -2.75
N ARG A 101 -2.97 10.64 -3.59
CA ARG A 101 -2.65 10.69 -5.02
C ARG A 101 -3.37 11.84 -5.72
N GLU A 102 -4.65 12.03 -5.43
CA GLU A 102 -5.46 13.11 -5.99
C GLU A 102 -4.96 14.50 -5.57
N ARG A 103 -4.59 14.66 -4.29
CA ARG A 103 -3.98 15.90 -3.76
C ARG A 103 -2.67 16.23 -4.47
N ILE A 104 -1.75 15.27 -4.56
CA ILE A 104 -0.48 15.45 -5.27
C ILE A 104 -0.73 15.84 -6.74
N GLY A 105 -1.69 15.20 -7.39
CA GLY A 105 -2.10 15.54 -8.76
C GLY A 105 -2.58 16.98 -8.89
N ALA A 106 -3.39 17.47 -7.95
CA ALA A 106 -3.86 18.85 -7.91
C ALA A 106 -2.71 19.85 -7.68
N GLU A 107 -1.80 19.55 -6.75
CA GLU A 107 -0.60 20.35 -6.48
C GLU A 107 0.27 20.49 -7.74
N MET A 108 0.50 19.38 -8.46
CA MET A 108 1.28 19.41 -9.70
C MET A 108 0.61 20.28 -10.78
N ARG A 109 -0.72 20.22 -10.93
CA ARG A 109 -1.45 21.07 -11.88
C ARG A 109 -1.27 22.55 -11.54
N LYS A 110 -1.36 22.91 -10.25
CA LYS A 110 -1.13 24.29 -9.76
C LYS A 110 0.29 24.76 -10.08
N ILE A 111 1.31 23.94 -9.81
CA ILE A 111 2.71 24.25 -10.12
C ILE A 111 2.92 24.45 -11.63
N ARG A 112 2.35 23.58 -12.47
CA ARG A 112 2.44 23.70 -13.93
C ARG A 112 1.81 25.01 -14.43
N MET A 113 0.63 25.36 -13.92
CA MET A 113 -0.06 26.61 -14.27
C MET A 113 0.77 27.82 -13.86
N GLN A 114 1.33 27.83 -12.64
CA GLN A 114 2.19 28.92 -12.16
C GLN A 114 3.43 29.08 -13.05
N ARG A 115 4.12 27.98 -13.40
CA ARG A 115 5.26 28.01 -14.32
C ARG A 115 4.88 28.54 -15.70
N GLN A 116 3.70 28.18 -16.21
CA GLN A 116 3.21 28.68 -17.50
C GLN A 116 2.94 30.19 -17.44
N LEU A 117 2.32 30.68 -16.36
CA LEU A 117 2.08 32.11 -16.16
C LEU A 117 3.40 32.89 -16.06
N MET A 118 4.36 32.41 -15.26
CA MET A 118 5.68 33.02 -15.15
C MET A 118 6.38 33.08 -16.52
N ARG A 119 6.40 31.98 -17.27
CA ARG A 119 6.99 31.95 -18.63
C ARG A 119 6.32 32.94 -19.58
N LYS A 120 4.99 33.06 -19.55
CA LYS A 120 4.25 34.02 -20.39
C LYS A 120 4.55 35.46 -19.98
N TYR A 121 4.68 35.72 -18.69
CA TYR A 121 5.04 37.03 -18.17
C TYR A 121 6.48 37.40 -18.56
N GLU A 122 7.45 36.53 -18.31
CA GLU A 122 8.85 36.70 -18.71
C GLU A 122 8.98 36.89 -20.22
N ALA A 123 8.29 36.08 -21.05
CA ALA A 123 8.34 36.23 -22.51
C ALA A 123 7.72 37.54 -23.01
N ARG A 124 6.75 38.11 -22.28
CA ARG A 124 6.10 39.39 -22.63
C ARG A 124 6.98 40.60 -22.30
N TRP A 125 7.82 40.49 -21.28
CA TRP A 125 8.69 41.58 -20.81
C TRP A 125 10.18 41.36 -21.14
N ALA A 126 10.53 40.22 -21.73
CA ALA A 126 11.86 39.99 -22.25
C ALA A 126 12.13 41.00 -23.38
N PRO A 127 13.24 41.75 -23.33
CA PRO A 127 13.63 42.57 -24.47
C PRO A 127 13.77 41.67 -25.71
N LEU A 128 13.37 42.17 -26.88
CA LEU A 128 13.46 41.51 -28.20
C LEU A 128 14.90 41.15 -28.62
N THR A 129 15.85 41.08 -27.70
CA THR A 129 17.25 40.70 -27.90
C THR A 129 17.43 39.20 -27.67
N ARG A 130 16.89 38.39 -28.58
CA ARG A 130 17.49 37.08 -28.89
C ARG A 130 18.02 37.13 -30.31
N GLY A 131 19.34 37.29 -30.38
CA GLY A 131 20.12 37.53 -31.58
C GLY A 131 19.67 36.68 -32.75
N ASN A 132 19.40 37.39 -33.84
CA ASN A 132 19.37 36.86 -35.19
C ASN A 132 20.60 35.98 -35.42
N ARG A 133 20.38 34.80 -35.97
CA ARG A 133 21.39 34.08 -36.75
C ARG A 133 21.77 34.95 -37.96
N LEU A 134 22.69 35.89 -37.79
CA LEU A 134 23.44 36.47 -38.89
C LEU A 134 24.69 35.62 -39.08
N ASN A 135 24.52 34.47 -39.75
CA ASN A 135 25.63 33.88 -40.49
C ASN A 135 25.91 34.83 -41.66
N ALA A 136 26.79 35.80 -41.44
CA ALA A 136 27.43 36.53 -42.52
C ALA A 136 28.36 35.55 -43.25
N LYS A 137 27.84 34.90 -44.29
CA LYS A 137 28.66 34.46 -45.41
C LYS A 137 28.85 35.69 -46.30
N GLY A 138 30.10 36.09 -46.50
CA GLY A 138 30.52 37.21 -47.34
C GLY A 138 31.92 37.62 -46.95
#